data_AF-A0A937VUW3-F1
#
_entry.id   AF-A0A937VUW3-F1
#
_cell.length_a   1.000
_cell.length_b   1.000
_cell.length_c   1.000
_cell.angle_alpha   90.00
_cell.angle_beta   90.00
_cell.angle_gamma   90.00
#
_symmetry.space_group_name_H-M   'P 1'
#
loop_
_entity.id
_entity.type
_entity.pdbx_description
1 polymer ?
#
loop_
_entity_poly.entity_id
_entity_poly.type
_entity_poly.pdbx_seq_one_letter_code
_entity_poly.pdbx_strand_id
1 'polypeptide(L)'
;MRCRLSVPCELSATYTGNGKLFKRAVTLGSEISRQGKGLFSGVPSNITFVPAHAGHGLVFQRIDIPGAPLIPATLDNVKGTPRCTVLGEGHASIQTVEHLLAALAAYGVDNLLIKIDAPEVPIFDGSSLAFIDMIENA
;
A
#
# COMPACT_ATOMS: atom_id res chain seq x y z
N MET A 1 1.73 24.90 -8.82
CA MET A 1 1.54 23.46 -9.10
C MET A 1 0.24 23.02 -8.45
N ARG A 2 -0.82 22.81 -9.23
CA ARG A 2 -2.12 22.35 -8.72
C ARG A 2 -2.12 20.83 -8.78
N CYS A 3 -2.26 20.20 -7.63
CA CYS A 3 -2.47 18.76 -7.46
C CYS A 3 -3.76 18.37 -8.22
N ARG A 4 -3.62 17.74 -9.39
CA ARG A 4 -4.72 17.12 -10.14
C ARG A 4 -4.72 15.64 -9.74
N LEU A 5 -5.33 15.34 -8.60
CA LEU A 5 -5.54 13.96 -8.16
C LEU A 5 -6.66 13.34 -9.03
N SER A 6 -6.37 12.23 -9.71
CA SER A 6 -7.35 11.26 -10.21
C SER A 6 -7.97 10.42 -9.09
N VAL A 7 -7.49 10.58 -7.85
CA VAL A 7 -8.15 10.07 -6.67
C VAL A 7 -9.51 10.77 -6.59
N PRO A 8 -10.66 10.06 -6.62
CA PRO A 8 -11.98 10.68 -6.42
C PRO A 8 -12.05 11.23 -4.99
N CYS A 9 -11.53 12.43 -4.82
CA CYS A 9 -11.32 13.12 -3.56
C CYS A 9 -11.98 14.50 -3.71
N GLU A 10 -13.31 14.53 -3.55
CA GLU A 10 -13.94 15.77 -3.11
C GLU A 10 -13.49 16.02 -1.67
N LEU A 11 -12.51 16.92 -1.51
CA LEU A 11 -12.11 17.52 -0.25
C LEU A 11 -13.30 18.29 0.37
N SER A 12 -14.27 17.58 0.92
CA SER A 12 -15.31 18.14 1.78
C SER A 12 -15.21 17.49 3.16
N ALA A 13 -14.51 18.15 4.07
CA ALA A 13 -14.62 17.85 5.49
C ALA A 13 -16.06 18.16 5.92
N THR A 14 -16.90 17.15 6.11
CA THR A 14 -18.27 17.35 6.59
C THR A 14 -18.23 17.53 8.11
N TYR A 15 -18.43 18.76 8.57
CA TYR A 15 -18.64 19.08 9.98
C TYR A 15 -20.09 18.69 10.34
N THR A 16 -20.27 17.80 11.31
CA THR A 16 -21.58 17.64 11.95
C THR A 16 -21.72 18.68 13.07
N GLY A 17 -22.94 19.12 13.37
CA GLY A 17 -23.26 20.18 14.34
C GLY A 17 -22.78 19.97 15.78
N ASN A 18 -22.00 18.92 16.07
CA ASN A 18 -21.38 18.60 17.36
C ASN A 18 -19.84 18.75 17.39
N GLY A 19 -19.23 19.39 16.38
CA GLY A 19 -17.79 19.71 16.43
C GLY A 19 -16.82 18.54 16.22
N LYS A 20 -17.31 17.37 15.80
CA LYS A 20 -16.44 16.23 15.44
C LYS A 20 -16.08 16.24 13.95
N LEU A 21 -14.79 16.35 13.67
CA LEU A 21 -14.21 16.21 12.33
C LEU A 21 -14.20 14.72 11.93
N PHE A 22 -15.02 14.34 10.96
CA PHE A 22 -14.95 13.01 10.34
C PHE A 22 -14.07 13.08 9.08
N LYS A 23 -12.89 12.45 9.13
CA LYS A 23 -12.07 12.21 7.93
C LYS A 23 -12.74 11.12 7.10
N ARG A 24 -13.03 11.40 5.83
CA ARG A 24 -13.51 10.39 4.88
C ARG A 24 -12.35 9.44 4.57
N ALA A 25 -12.62 8.13 4.55
CA ALA A 25 -11.61 7.13 4.23
C ALA A 25 -11.27 7.18 2.73
N VAL A 26 -9.97 7.13 2.39
CA VAL A 26 -9.46 7.28 1.02
C VAL A 26 -8.99 5.93 0.46
N THR A 27 -9.25 5.71 -0.82
CA THR A 27 -8.74 4.59 -1.64
C THR A 27 -8.38 5.13 -3.04
N LEU A 28 -7.68 4.34 -3.86
CA LEU A 28 -7.37 4.70 -5.26
C LEU A 28 -8.61 4.65 -6.17
N GLY A 29 -8.53 5.32 -7.33
CA GLY A 29 -9.62 5.38 -8.31
C GLY A 29 -9.76 4.11 -9.16
N SER A 30 -8.64 3.49 -9.51
CA SER A 30 -8.59 2.29 -10.34
C SER A 30 -7.46 1.33 -9.90
N GLU A 31 -7.47 0.13 -10.47
CA GLU A 31 -6.41 -0.86 -10.26
C GLU A 31 -5.19 -0.50 -11.12
N ILE A 32 -3.99 -0.57 -10.54
CA ILE A 32 -2.74 -0.36 -11.26
C ILE A 32 -1.70 -1.42 -10.87
N SER A 33 -0.90 -1.88 -11.85
CA SER A 33 0.17 -2.86 -11.64
C SER A 33 1.51 -2.34 -12.13
N ARG A 34 2.59 -2.75 -11.48
CA ARG A 34 3.95 -2.43 -11.92
C ARG A 34 4.91 -3.55 -11.54
N GLN A 35 5.80 -3.89 -12.48
CA GLN A 35 6.86 -4.87 -12.25
C GLN A 35 8.16 -4.17 -11.83
N GLY A 36 8.87 -4.78 -10.89
CA GLY A 36 10.21 -4.39 -10.47
C GLY A 36 11.00 -5.59 -9.95
N LYS A 37 11.96 -5.32 -9.06
CA LYS A 37 12.87 -6.32 -8.48
C LYS A 37 13.05 -6.02 -6.99
N GLY A 38 13.10 -7.05 -6.15
CA GLY A 38 13.44 -6.89 -4.72
C GLY A 38 14.90 -6.46 -4.52
N LEU A 39 15.17 -5.67 -3.49
CA LEU A 39 16.51 -5.18 -3.15
C LEU A 39 17.39 -6.30 -2.60
N PHE A 40 16.88 -7.05 -1.63
CA PHE A 40 17.66 -8.07 -0.92
C PHE A 40 17.55 -9.45 -1.57
N SER A 41 16.34 -9.80 -2.04
CA SER A 41 16.08 -11.09 -2.69
C SER A 41 16.61 -11.13 -4.12
N GLY A 42 16.63 -9.98 -4.80
CA GLY A 42 16.91 -9.90 -6.23
C GLY A 42 15.89 -10.61 -7.12
N VAL A 43 14.73 -11.01 -6.57
CA VAL A 43 13.67 -11.71 -7.30
C VAL A 43 12.79 -10.69 -8.03
N PRO A 44 12.38 -10.95 -9.29
CA PRO A 44 11.37 -10.13 -9.95
C PRO A 44 10.07 -10.11 -9.14
N SER A 45 9.47 -8.94 -8.98
CA SER A 45 8.23 -8.78 -8.23
C SER A 45 7.27 -7.91 -9.02
N ASN A 46 6.05 -8.41 -9.22
CA ASN A 46 4.92 -7.66 -9.72
C ASN A 46 4.04 -7.24 -8.54
N ILE A 47 3.77 -5.94 -8.44
CA ILE A 47 2.90 -5.37 -7.41
C ILE A 47 1.67 -4.76 -8.06
N THR A 48 0.50 -5.06 -7.50
CA THR A 48 -0.80 -4.56 -7.96
C THR A 48 -1.54 -3.88 -6.82
N PHE A 49 -1.97 -2.65 -7.04
CA PHE A 49 -2.82 -1.90 -6.12
C PHE A 49 -4.27 -2.03 -6.55
N VAL A 50 -5.11 -2.57 -5.67
CA VAL A 50 -6.54 -2.76 -5.92
C VAL A 50 -7.31 -1.91 -4.93
N PRO A 51 -8.15 -0.96 -5.40
CA PRO A 51 -9.03 -0.17 -4.54
C PRO A 51 -9.85 -1.06 -3.61
N ALA A 52 -9.96 -0.66 -2.34
CA ALA A 52 -10.67 -1.44 -1.33
C ALA A 52 -11.79 -0.63 -0.68
N HIS A 53 -12.77 -1.35 -0.11
CA HIS A 53 -13.89 -0.73 0.58
C HIS A 53 -13.44 -0.08 1.90
N ALA A 54 -14.24 0.87 2.39
CA ALA A 54 -13.96 1.54 3.65
C ALA A 54 -13.91 0.55 4.82
N GLY A 55 -12.86 0.65 5.64
CA GLY A 55 -12.62 -0.25 6.77
C GLY A 55 -11.75 -1.46 6.43
N HIS A 56 -11.36 -1.63 5.16
CA HIS A 56 -10.42 -2.68 4.76
C HIS A 56 -9.02 -2.46 5.32
N GLY A 57 -8.58 -1.20 5.43
CA GLY A 57 -7.19 -0.87 5.78
C GLY A 57 -6.21 -1.13 4.64
N LEU A 58 -4.92 -1.04 4.95
CA LEU A 58 -3.84 -1.43 4.03
C LEU A 58 -3.51 -2.91 4.27
N VAL A 59 -3.76 -3.74 3.27
CA VAL A 59 -3.58 -5.19 3.39
C VAL A 59 -2.73 -5.70 2.23
N PHE A 60 -1.67 -6.41 2.56
CA PHE A 60 -0.88 -7.11 1.56
C PHE A 60 -1.43 -8.50 1.28
N GLN A 61 -1.30 -8.98 0.04
CA GLN A 61 -1.68 -10.32 -0.37
C GLN A 61 -0.55 -10.99 -1.15
N ARG A 62 -0.03 -12.11 -0.64
CA ARG A 62 0.95 -12.94 -1.35
C ARG A 62 0.25 -13.87 -2.32
N ILE A 63 0.16 -13.49 -3.59
CA ILE A 63 -0.58 -14.28 -4.60
C ILE A 63 0.20 -15.47 -5.16
N ASP A 64 1.50 -15.52 -4.89
CA ASP A 64 2.40 -16.62 -5.29
C ASP A 64 2.34 -17.83 -4.34
N ILE A 65 1.79 -17.66 -3.13
CA ILE A 65 1.67 -18.73 -2.13
C ILE A 65 0.25 -19.33 -2.17
N PRO A 66 0.10 -20.68 -2.09
CA PRO A 66 -1.20 -21.32 -1.97
C PRO A 66 -2.06 -20.74 -0.84
N GLY A 67 -3.34 -20.47 -1.14
CA GLY A 67 -4.26 -19.83 -0.21
C GLY A 67 -4.20 -18.29 -0.21
N ALA A 68 -3.29 -17.70 -0.98
CA ALA A 68 -3.15 -16.26 -1.17
C ALA A 68 -3.26 -15.45 0.14
N PRO A 69 -2.40 -15.73 1.14
CA PRO A 69 -2.54 -15.22 2.49
C PRO A 69 -2.49 -13.68 2.51
N LEU A 70 -3.35 -13.13 3.37
CA LEU A 70 -3.45 -11.70 3.63
C LEU A 70 -2.58 -11.34 4.84
N ILE A 71 -1.94 -10.17 4.77
CA ILE A 71 -1.11 -9.62 5.83
C ILE A 71 -1.50 -8.13 5.99
N PRO A 72 -2.39 -7.79 6.93
CA PRO A 72 -2.66 -6.40 7.30
C PRO A 72 -1.37 -5.67 7.68
N ALA A 73 -1.24 -4.43 7.21
CA ALA A 73 -0.12 -3.54 7.52
C ALA A 73 -0.32 -2.88 8.89
N THR A 74 -0.36 -3.70 9.94
CA THR A 74 -0.55 -3.29 11.34
C THR A 74 0.72 -3.57 12.14
N LEU A 75 0.86 -2.91 13.29
CA LEU A 75 2.02 -3.09 14.18
C LEU A 75 2.13 -4.55 14.68
N ASP A 76 1.00 -5.21 14.92
CA ASP A 76 0.96 -6.61 15.39
C ASP A 76 1.57 -7.59 14.36
N ASN A 77 1.59 -7.20 13.09
CA ASN A 77 2.11 -7.99 11.99
C ASN A 77 3.57 -7.68 11.66
N VAL A 78 4.23 -6.74 12.37
CA VAL A 78 5.66 -6.48 12.21
C VAL A 78 6.45 -7.65 12.82
N LYS A 79 7.17 -8.39 11.99
CA LYS A 79 7.99 -9.55 12.41
C LYS A 79 9.45 -9.22 12.66
N GLY A 80 9.94 -8.12 12.11
CA GLY A 80 11.30 -7.67 12.34
C GLY A 80 11.66 -6.41 11.57
N THR A 81 12.75 -5.78 11.99
CA THR A 81 13.31 -4.58 11.37
C THR A 81 14.82 -4.66 11.03
N PRO A 82 15.41 -5.81 10.61
CA PRO A 82 16.83 -5.84 10.26
C PRO A 82 17.05 -5.26 8.85
N ARG A 83 17.39 -3.96 8.79
CA ARG A 83 17.68 -3.20 7.55
C ARG A 83 16.48 -2.91 6.63
N CYS A 84 15.30 -3.45 6.93
CA CYS A 84 14.02 -3.13 6.30
C CYS A 84 12.87 -3.50 7.24
N THR A 85 11.65 -3.04 6.96
CA THR A 85 10.45 -3.46 7.70
C THR A 85 9.91 -4.74 7.10
N VAL A 86 9.71 -5.75 7.95
CA VAL A 86 9.14 -7.04 7.55
C VAL A 86 7.78 -7.21 8.20
N LEU A 87 6.75 -7.39 7.37
CA LEU A 87 5.42 -7.81 7.80
C LEU A 87 5.27 -9.31 7.62
N GLY A 88 4.50 -9.96 8.48
CA GLY A 88 4.19 -11.37 8.31
C GLY A 88 3.00 -11.84 9.12
N GLU A 89 2.29 -12.82 8.57
CA GLU A 89 1.16 -13.48 9.19
C GLU A 89 1.14 -14.97 8.81
N GLY A 90 1.01 -15.84 9.80
CA GLY A 90 1.12 -17.28 9.61
C GLY A 90 2.45 -17.68 8.98
N HIS A 91 2.38 -18.28 7.79
CA HIS A 91 3.53 -18.77 7.02
C HIS A 91 3.99 -17.78 5.93
N ALA A 92 3.36 -16.62 5.80
CA ALA A 92 3.67 -15.63 4.78
C ALA A 92 4.33 -14.39 5.39
N SER A 93 5.30 -13.83 4.65
CA SER A 93 5.97 -12.59 5.03
C SER A 93 6.31 -11.75 3.81
N ILE A 94 6.40 -10.43 3.99
CA ILE A 94 6.79 -9.46 2.96
C ILE A 94 7.83 -8.52 3.55
N GLN A 95 8.91 -8.32 2.81
CA GLN A 95 10.00 -7.42 3.17
C GLN A 95 9.93 -6.09 2.43
N THR A 96 10.59 -5.07 2.98
CA THR A 96 10.83 -3.77 2.34
C THR A 96 9.53 -2.99 2.08
N VAL A 97 8.59 -3.03 3.03
CA VAL A 97 7.27 -2.37 2.88
C VAL A 97 7.29 -0.86 3.09
N GLU A 98 8.33 -0.34 3.74
CA GLU A 98 8.41 1.02 4.26
C GLU A 98 8.27 2.13 3.20
N HIS A 99 8.90 2.02 2.04
CA HIS A 99 8.86 3.07 1.01
C HIS A 99 7.48 3.18 0.35
N LEU A 100 6.81 2.04 0.20
CA LEU A 100 5.43 1.97 -0.27
C LEU A 100 4.47 2.57 0.76
N LEU A 101 4.59 2.15 2.03
CA LEU A 101 3.75 2.68 3.10
C LEU A 101 3.95 4.20 3.28
N ALA A 102 5.17 4.70 3.11
CA ALA A 102 5.45 6.14 3.12
C ALA A 102 4.73 6.88 1.98
N ALA A 103 4.72 6.33 0.77
CA ALA A 103 4.00 6.91 -0.36
C ALA A 103 2.48 6.95 -0.12
N LEU A 104 1.91 5.83 0.36
CA LEU A 104 0.49 5.73 0.68
C LEU A 104 0.08 6.70 1.80
N ALA A 105 0.91 6.82 2.83
CA ALA A 105 0.70 7.78 3.92
C ALA A 105 0.73 9.24 3.43
N ALA A 106 1.65 9.58 2.51
CA ALA A 106 1.74 10.92 1.94
C ALA A 106 0.47 11.33 1.15
N TYR A 107 -0.17 10.37 0.46
CA TYR A 107 -1.45 10.58 -0.24
C TYR A 107 -2.67 10.34 0.65
N GLY A 108 -2.47 9.94 1.91
CA GLY A 108 -3.53 9.69 2.87
C GLY A 108 -4.43 8.51 2.51
N VAL A 109 -3.94 7.54 1.73
CA VAL A 109 -4.68 6.32 1.35
C VAL A 109 -4.90 5.46 2.58
N ASP A 110 -6.17 5.23 2.93
CA ASP A 110 -6.56 4.48 4.13
C ASP A 110 -6.91 3.02 3.81
N ASN A 111 -7.45 2.73 2.62
CA ASN A 111 -7.90 1.39 2.22
C ASN A 111 -7.30 1.00 0.89
N LEU A 112 -6.56 -0.12 0.87
CA LEU A 112 -5.96 -0.65 -0.34
C LEU A 112 -5.57 -2.11 -0.16
N LEU A 113 -5.89 -2.94 -1.15
CA LEU A 113 -5.36 -4.29 -1.26
C LEU A 113 -4.11 -4.28 -2.15
N ILE A 114 -2.98 -4.68 -1.61
CA ILE A 114 -1.68 -4.68 -2.26
C ILE A 114 -1.30 -6.12 -2.58
N LYS A 115 -1.49 -6.55 -3.83
CA LYS A 115 -1.13 -7.91 -4.26
C LYS A 115 0.32 -7.93 -4.70
N ILE A 116 1.03 -8.99 -4.33
CA ILE A 116 2.44 -9.20 -4.69
C ILE A 116 2.73 -10.68 -4.91
N ASP A 117 3.50 -10.99 -5.95
CA ASP A 117 3.88 -12.35 -6.34
C ASP A 117 5.30 -12.74 -5.90
N ALA A 118 5.85 -12.01 -4.92
CA ALA A 118 7.22 -12.18 -4.44
C ALA A 118 7.31 -11.91 -2.93
N PRO A 119 8.36 -12.39 -2.26
CA PRO A 119 8.56 -12.18 -0.82
C PRO A 119 9.01 -10.77 -0.42
N GLU A 120 9.19 -9.86 -1.38
CA GLU A 120 9.74 -8.53 -1.16
C GLU A 120 9.10 -7.51 -2.11
N VAL A 121 8.71 -6.36 -1.58
CA VAL A 121 8.21 -5.23 -2.37
C VAL A 121 9.31 -4.75 -3.34
N PRO A 122 9.00 -4.47 -4.62
CA PRO A 122 9.99 -4.02 -5.58
C PRO A 122 10.62 -2.69 -5.15
N ILE A 123 11.95 -2.61 -5.20
CA ILE A 123 12.70 -1.43 -4.72
C ILE A 123 12.69 -0.25 -5.70
N PHE A 124 12.49 -0.53 -6.99
CA PHE A 124 12.61 0.44 -8.08
C PHE A 124 13.95 1.22 -8.03
N ASP A 125 13.90 2.53 -7.81
CA ASP A 125 15.05 3.43 -7.68
C ASP A 125 15.53 3.59 -6.23
N GLY A 126 14.92 2.88 -5.28
CA GLY A 126 15.18 3.01 -3.84
C GLY A 126 14.44 4.15 -3.17
N SER A 127 13.60 4.89 -3.88
CA SER A 127 12.77 5.96 -3.33
C SER A 127 11.28 5.59 -3.34
N SER A 128 10.42 6.52 -2.92
CA SER A 128 8.97 6.39 -3.03
C SER A 128 8.40 6.87 -4.37
N LEU A 129 9.23 7.43 -5.26
CA LEU A 129 8.78 8.10 -6.48
C LEU A 129 7.99 7.15 -7.40
N ALA A 130 8.48 5.93 -7.59
CA ALA A 130 7.79 4.95 -8.42
C ALA A 130 6.40 4.56 -7.89
N PHE A 131 6.21 4.58 -6.57
CA PHE A 131 4.90 4.34 -5.94
C PHE A 131 4.00 5.55 -6.03
N ILE A 132 4.55 6.76 -5.90
CA ILE A 132 3.83 8.02 -6.11
C ILE A 132 3.29 8.05 -7.54
N ASP A 133 4.13 7.77 -8.53
CA ASP A 133 3.70 7.69 -9.93
C ASP A 133 2.54 6.70 -10.10
N MET A 134 2.60 5.53 -9.44
CA MET A 134 1.50 4.57 -9.50
C MET A 134 0.22 5.11 -8.88
N ILE A 135 0.32 5.78 -7.72
CA ILE A 135 -0.83 6.36 -7.02
C ILE A 135 -1.47 7.49 -7.83
N GLU A 136 -0.67 8.33 -8.49
CA GLU A 136 -1.15 9.44 -9.31
C GLU A 136 -1.76 9.00 -10.65
N ASN A 137 -1.37 7.83 -11.16
CA ASN A 137 -1.90 7.27 -12.40
C ASN A 137 -2.97 6.19 -12.18
N ALA A 138 -3.33 5.91 -10.92
CA ALA A 138 -4.47 5.08 -10.53
C ALA A 138 -5.76 5.91 -10.43
#